data_AF-E9GGH6-F1
#
_entry.id   AF-E9GGH6-F1
#
_cell.length_a   1.000
_cell.length_b   1.000
_cell.length_c   1.000
_cell.angle_alpha   90.00
_cell.angle_beta   90.00
_cell.angle_gamma   90.00
#
_symmetry.space_group_name_H-M   'P 1'
#
loop_
_entity.id
_entity.type
_entity.pdbx_description
1 polymer ?
#
loop_
_entity_poly.entity_id
_entity_poly.type
_entity_poly.pdbx_seq_one_letter_code
_entity_poly.pdbx_strand_id
1 'polypeptide(L)'
;MDFARESCLKGNPEHLLLKELRNADEVKLVGGAALPDAEGSWLRETSLRGDILLLEQTEALEDRVTSASMQVKGLKLPARATSEMNLKSRTPGDTSSDDVADEDERVNPIQLAKERLLSVEMAIERRYLKAPLGQSKGDLVLSVLSGSCPSSEPPKALLTWREAVKRCETAAQVSMCFNVLETSVAWDKSIMKASCQFCHSGDKEDQLLLCDGCDKGYHIYCFRPPMDNIPDGDWFCYECRNKATIKMLP
;
A
#
# COMPACT_ATOMS: atom_id res chain seq x y z
N MET A 1 30.06 20.71 3.07
CA MET A 1 28.66 20.32 3.36
C MET A 1 27.65 21.41 2.97
N ASP A 2 28.07 22.64 2.64
CA ASP A 2 27.13 23.77 2.45
C ASP A 2 26.81 24.16 1.00
N PHE A 3 27.51 23.59 0.00
CA PHE A 3 27.30 23.97 -1.42
C PHE A 3 25.92 23.56 -1.95
N ALA A 4 25.48 22.34 -1.63
CA ALA A 4 24.19 21.81 -2.12
C ALA A 4 22.99 22.57 -1.53
N ARG A 5 23.12 23.12 -0.31
CA ARG A 5 22.04 23.87 0.37
C ARG A 5 21.89 25.28 -0.19
N GLU A 6 22.97 25.91 -0.62
CA GLU A 6 22.95 27.28 -1.15
C GLU A 6 22.41 27.34 -2.60
N SER A 7 22.66 26.30 -3.41
CA SER A 7 22.16 26.22 -4.78
C SER A 7 20.63 26.03 -4.87
N CYS A 8 20.00 25.34 -3.92
CA CYS A 8 18.54 25.17 -3.91
C CYS A 8 17.77 26.42 -3.50
N LEU A 9 18.39 27.37 -2.77
CA LEU A 9 17.72 28.56 -2.24
C LEU A 9 17.75 29.75 -3.21
N LYS A 10 18.63 29.74 -4.22
CA LYS A 10 18.76 30.81 -5.23
C LYS A 10 17.97 30.54 -6.52
N GLY A 11 16.92 29.73 -6.44
CA GLY A 11 16.10 29.33 -7.59
C GLY A 11 15.39 30.51 -8.26
N ASN A 12 16.08 31.17 -9.19
CA ASN A 12 15.45 31.94 -10.25
C ASN A 12 14.87 30.93 -11.26
N PRO A 13 13.54 30.87 -11.44
CA PRO A 13 12.89 29.88 -12.31
C PRO A 13 13.27 30.03 -13.80
N GLU A 14 13.91 31.12 -14.20
CA GLU A 14 14.31 31.32 -15.61
C GLU A 14 15.66 30.70 -16.00
N HIS A 15 16.49 30.27 -15.04
CA HIS A 15 17.84 29.75 -15.33
C HIS A 15 17.93 28.21 -15.39
N LEU A 16 16.84 27.50 -15.10
CA LEU A 16 16.73 26.04 -15.33
C LEU A 16 16.24 25.77 -16.75
N LEU A 17 16.90 26.37 -17.73
CA LEU A 17 16.79 25.91 -19.11
C LEU A 17 17.51 24.56 -19.20
N LEU A 18 16.73 23.47 -19.17
CA LEU A 18 17.12 22.10 -19.55
C LEU A 18 17.77 21.99 -20.96
N LYS A 19 17.91 23.11 -21.67
CA LYS A 19 18.68 23.24 -22.91
C LYS A 19 20.19 23.40 -22.64
N GLU A 20 20.62 23.97 -21.51
CA GLU A 20 22.05 24.14 -21.21
C GLU A 20 22.74 22.84 -20.77
N LEU A 21 21.99 21.89 -20.21
CA LEU A 21 22.49 20.53 -19.92
C LEU A 21 22.58 19.63 -21.18
N ARG A 22 22.17 20.15 -22.34
CA ARG A 22 22.18 19.42 -23.61
C ARG A 22 23.44 19.66 -24.45
N ASN A 23 24.36 20.50 -23.98
CA ASN A 23 25.72 20.58 -24.54
C ASN A 23 26.55 19.41 -23.99
N ALA A 24 26.39 18.24 -24.61
CA ALA A 24 27.13 17.01 -24.31
C ALA A 24 28.61 17.06 -24.75
N ASP A 25 29.07 18.17 -25.34
CA ASP A 25 30.37 18.22 -26.02
C ASP A 25 31.60 18.31 -25.10
N GLU A 26 31.45 18.38 -23.77
CA GLU A 26 32.64 18.44 -22.89
C GLU A 26 32.50 17.81 -21.50
N VAL A 27 31.83 16.66 -21.38
CA VAL A 27 31.96 15.84 -20.16
C VAL A 27 33.34 15.16 -20.20
N LYS A 28 34.34 15.75 -19.54
CA LYS A 28 35.65 15.12 -19.33
C LYS A 28 35.49 13.87 -18.46
N LEU A 29 35.45 12.70 -19.09
CA LEU A 29 35.46 11.40 -18.42
C LEU A 29 36.77 11.26 -17.62
N VAL A 30 36.64 11.09 -16.31
CA VAL A 30 37.78 10.75 -15.45
C VAL A 30 38.20 9.32 -15.79
N GLY A 31 39.50 9.09 -16.01
CA GLY A 31 40.02 7.77 -16.41
C GLY A 31 39.55 6.65 -15.47
N GLY A 32 38.89 5.63 -16.04
CA GLY A 32 38.32 4.49 -15.30
C GLY A 32 36.80 4.55 -15.08
N ALA A 33 36.13 5.67 -15.39
CA ALA A 33 34.68 5.73 -15.38
C ALA A 33 34.08 4.94 -16.56
N ALA A 34 32.98 4.23 -16.30
CA ALA A 34 32.20 3.59 -17.36
C ALA A 34 31.66 4.66 -18.33
N LEU A 35 31.63 4.34 -19.62
CA LEU A 35 30.98 5.18 -20.61
C LEU A 35 29.47 5.23 -20.32
N PRO A 36 28.81 6.38 -20.53
CA PRO A 36 27.36 6.46 -20.45
C PRO A 36 26.73 5.51 -21.48
N ASP A 37 25.61 4.92 -21.10
CA ASP A 37 24.81 4.07 -21.98
C ASP A 37 24.37 4.86 -23.22
N ALA A 38 24.30 4.19 -24.37
CA ALA A 38 23.79 4.81 -25.59
C ALA A 38 22.28 5.08 -25.44
N GLU A 39 21.79 6.14 -26.07
CA GLU A 39 20.37 6.45 -26.04
C GLU A 39 19.56 5.26 -26.59
N GLY A 40 18.60 4.76 -25.82
CA GLY A 40 17.80 3.59 -26.18
C GLY A 40 18.48 2.23 -25.95
N SER A 41 19.69 2.15 -25.40
CA SER A 41 20.40 0.88 -25.13
C SER A 41 19.93 0.14 -23.87
N TRP A 42 18.70 0.37 -23.41
CA TRP A 42 18.15 -0.35 -22.27
C TRP A 42 17.74 -1.77 -22.68
N LEU A 43 18.01 -2.74 -21.81
CA LEU A 43 17.64 -4.12 -22.08
C LEU A 43 16.18 -4.35 -21.71
N ARG A 44 15.34 -4.67 -22.70
CA ARG A 44 13.89 -4.87 -22.52
C ARG A 44 13.56 -5.94 -21.49
N GLU A 45 14.32 -7.02 -21.48
CA GLU A 45 14.16 -8.11 -20.52
C GLU A 45 14.44 -7.67 -19.08
N THR A 46 15.49 -6.87 -18.86
CA THR A 46 15.81 -6.33 -17.53
C THR A 46 14.72 -5.38 -17.03
N SER A 47 14.19 -4.52 -17.90
CA SER A 47 13.07 -3.63 -17.55
C SER A 47 11.82 -4.43 -17.20
N LEU A 48 11.45 -5.41 -18.04
CA LEU A 48 10.28 -6.26 -17.81
C LEU A 48 10.39 -7.04 -16.50
N ARG A 49 11.58 -7.54 -16.15
CA ARG A 49 11.82 -8.19 -14.87
C ARG A 49 11.56 -7.26 -13.69
N GLY A 50 11.95 -5.99 -13.79
CA GLY A 50 11.62 -4.97 -12.79
C GLY A 50 10.12 -4.76 -12.64
N ASP A 51 9.40 -4.70 -13.77
CA ASP A 51 7.96 -4.52 -13.79
C ASP A 51 7.21 -5.71 -13.15
N ILE A 52 7.66 -6.94 -13.42
CA ILE A 52 7.11 -8.18 -12.83
C ILE A 52 7.36 -8.20 -11.32
N LEU A 53 8.58 -7.89 -10.86
CA LEU A 53 8.90 -7.87 -9.43
C LEU A 53 8.01 -6.90 -8.65
N LEU A 54 7.63 -5.77 -9.25
CA LEU A 54 6.72 -4.82 -8.62
C LEU A 54 5.27 -5.36 -8.54
N LEU A 55 4.83 -6.09 -9.55
CA LEU A 55 3.55 -6.79 -9.51
C LEU A 55 3.55 -7.86 -8.40
N GLU A 56 4.59 -8.67 -8.30
CA GLU A 56 4.77 -9.67 -7.23
C GLU A 56 4.73 -9.03 -5.84
N GLN A 57 5.37 -7.86 -5.67
CA GLN A 57 5.30 -7.09 -4.42
C GLN A 57 3.88 -6.63 -4.10
N THR A 58 3.10 -6.24 -5.11
CA THR A 58 1.70 -5.83 -4.95
C THR A 58 0.83 -7.01 -4.53
N GLU A 59 0.99 -8.17 -5.16
CA GLU A 59 0.30 -9.41 -4.77
C GLU A 59 0.70 -9.85 -3.35
N ALA A 60 1.99 -9.76 -3.00
CA ALA A 60 2.43 -10.05 -1.64
C ALA A 60 1.84 -9.07 -0.61
N LEU A 61 1.53 -7.83 -1.00
CA LEU A 61 0.80 -6.91 -0.13
C LEU A 61 -0.66 -7.35 0.06
N GLU A 62 -1.33 -7.86 -0.98
CA GLU A 62 -2.68 -8.45 -0.87
C GLU A 62 -2.73 -9.60 0.14
N ASP A 63 -1.75 -10.52 0.04
CA ASP A 63 -1.59 -11.65 0.96
C ASP A 63 -1.35 -11.19 2.40
N ARG A 64 -0.53 -10.14 2.59
CA ARG A 64 -0.25 -9.57 3.91
C ARG A 64 -1.47 -8.89 4.54
N VAL A 65 -2.25 -8.14 3.76
CA VAL A 65 -3.50 -7.54 4.25
C VAL A 65 -4.48 -8.62 4.70
N THR A 66 -4.61 -9.68 3.88
CA THR A 66 -5.55 -10.79 4.12
C THR A 66 -5.17 -11.62 5.34
N SER A 67 -3.89 -12.01 5.44
CA SER A 67 -3.37 -12.71 6.62
C SER A 67 -3.45 -11.87 7.90
N ALA A 68 -3.33 -10.54 7.78
CA ALA A 68 -3.52 -9.63 8.90
C ALA A 68 -4.99 -9.38 9.28
N SER A 69 -5.97 -9.92 8.53
CA SER A 69 -7.41 -9.69 8.72
C SER A 69 -7.78 -8.19 8.70
N MET A 70 -7.12 -7.42 7.85
CA MET A 70 -7.30 -5.95 7.75
C MET A 70 -8.24 -5.55 6.59
N GLN A 71 -8.78 -6.54 5.88
CA GLN A 71 -9.71 -6.37 4.76
C GLN A 71 -11.17 -6.29 5.19
N VAL A 72 -12.01 -5.63 4.40
CA VAL A 72 -13.46 -5.62 4.55
C VAL A 72 -14.01 -7.07 4.54
N LYS A 73 -14.90 -7.39 5.48
CA LYS A 73 -15.52 -8.72 5.62
C LYS A 73 -16.10 -9.20 4.26
N GLY A 74 -15.68 -10.38 3.79
CA GLY A 74 -16.21 -11.03 2.59
C GLY A 74 -15.46 -10.77 1.28
N LEU A 75 -14.36 -10.02 1.29
CA LEU A 75 -13.52 -9.84 0.11
C LEU A 75 -12.83 -11.15 -0.30
N LYS A 76 -12.94 -11.54 -1.57
CA LYS A 76 -12.16 -12.62 -2.17
C LYS A 76 -10.97 -12.04 -2.92
N LEU A 77 -9.77 -12.51 -2.58
CA LEU A 77 -8.58 -12.19 -3.33
C LEU A 77 -8.67 -12.77 -4.75
N PRO A 78 -8.27 -12.03 -5.79
CA PRO A 78 -8.18 -12.59 -7.13
C PRO A 78 -6.99 -13.55 -7.22
N ALA A 79 -7.02 -14.50 -8.16
CA ALA A 79 -5.92 -15.43 -8.37
C ALA A 79 -4.60 -14.68 -8.64
N ARG A 80 -3.48 -15.27 -8.19
CA ARG A 80 -2.15 -14.70 -8.38
C ARG A 80 -1.86 -14.68 -9.88
N ALA A 81 -1.73 -13.48 -10.40
CA ALA A 81 -1.61 -13.26 -11.82
C ALA A 81 -0.22 -13.71 -12.29
N THR A 82 0.80 -13.53 -11.45
CA THR A 82 2.17 -14.02 -11.71
C THR A 82 2.31 -15.54 -11.76
N SER A 83 1.37 -16.32 -11.20
CA SER A 83 1.38 -17.79 -11.30
C SER A 83 0.73 -18.35 -12.56
N GLU A 84 -0.14 -17.58 -13.23
CA GLU A 84 -0.87 -18.04 -14.43
C GLU A 84 -0.40 -17.36 -15.73
N MET A 85 0.45 -16.34 -15.65
CA MET A 85 0.93 -15.66 -16.85
C MET A 85 2.00 -16.45 -17.58
N ASN A 86 1.70 -16.76 -18.84
CA ASN A 86 2.64 -17.03 -19.91
C ASN A 86 3.42 -15.72 -20.21
N LEU A 87 4.29 -15.28 -19.29
CA LEU A 87 5.24 -14.18 -19.50
C LEU A 87 6.31 -14.64 -20.51
N LYS A 88 5.91 -14.86 -21.77
CA LYS A 88 6.80 -15.26 -22.86
C LYS A 88 7.77 -14.12 -23.16
N SER A 89 8.93 -14.15 -22.52
CA SER A 89 10.16 -13.59 -23.08
C SER A 89 10.46 -14.36 -24.37
N ARG A 90 10.28 -13.75 -25.53
CA ARG A 90 10.84 -14.30 -26.76
C ARG A 90 12.34 -13.98 -26.71
N THR A 91 13.18 -15.00 -26.73
CA THR A 91 14.62 -14.82 -26.95
C THR A 91 14.82 -14.14 -28.31
N PRO A 92 15.79 -13.21 -28.45
CA PRO A 92 16.11 -12.63 -29.75
C PRO A 92 16.74 -13.72 -30.63
N GLY A 93 15.93 -14.42 -31.44
CA GLY A 93 16.42 -15.48 -32.33
C GLY A 93 15.37 -16.38 -32.99
N ASP A 94 14.13 -16.43 -32.48
CA ASP A 94 13.11 -17.30 -33.09
C ASP A 94 12.53 -16.64 -34.36
N THR A 95 13.08 -16.96 -35.52
CA THR A 95 12.45 -16.71 -36.81
C THR A 95 11.53 -17.88 -37.16
N SER A 96 10.37 -17.97 -36.51
CA SER A 96 9.21 -18.68 -37.06
C SER A 96 8.19 -17.64 -37.54
N SER A 97 7.72 -17.85 -38.76
CA SER A 97 7.09 -16.85 -39.62
C SER A 97 5.55 -16.92 -39.63
N ASP A 98 4.90 -17.51 -38.62
CA ASP A 98 3.48 -17.89 -38.75
C ASP A 98 2.55 -17.54 -37.57
N ASP A 99 2.89 -16.58 -36.69
CA ASP A 99 1.97 -16.15 -35.61
C ASP A 99 1.80 -14.62 -35.58
N VAL A 100 0.89 -14.11 -36.41
CA VAL A 100 0.46 -12.70 -36.44
C VAL A 100 -0.79 -12.42 -35.58
N ALA A 101 -1.16 -13.35 -34.70
CA ALA A 101 -2.39 -13.27 -33.92
C ALA A 101 -2.18 -13.58 -32.43
N ASP A 102 -1.27 -12.88 -31.73
CA ASP A 102 -1.24 -12.95 -30.26
C ASP A 102 -0.44 -11.82 -29.55
N GLU A 103 -0.33 -10.64 -30.18
CA GLU A 103 0.35 -9.48 -29.54
C GLU A 103 -0.59 -8.66 -28.63
N ASP A 104 -1.92 -8.88 -28.72
CA ASP A 104 -2.97 -8.09 -28.05
C ASP A 104 -3.37 -8.66 -26.65
N GLU A 105 -2.91 -9.86 -26.30
CA GLU A 105 -3.23 -10.50 -25.00
C GLU A 105 -2.09 -10.39 -23.96
N ARG A 106 -0.98 -9.71 -24.30
CA ARG A 106 0.12 -9.47 -23.35
C ARG A 106 -0.28 -8.44 -22.30
N VAL A 107 -0.62 -8.93 -21.11
CA VAL A 107 -0.89 -8.09 -19.93
C VAL A 107 0.35 -7.28 -19.57
N ASN A 108 0.23 -5.95 -19.57
CA ASN A 108 1.27 -5.06 -19.08
C ASN A 108 1.35 -5.16 -17.54
N PRO A 109 2.48 -5.62 -16.95
CA PRO A 109 2.60 -5.82 -15.51
C PRO A 109 2.38 -4.54 -14.70
N ILE A 110 2.78 -3.39 -15.24
CA ILE A 110 2.60 -2.09 -14.59
C ILE A 110 1.13 -1.69 -14.55
N GLN A 111 0.40 -1.93 -15.64
CA GLN A 111 -1.04 -1.64 -15.68
C GLN A 111 -1.79 -2.51 -14.67
N LEU A 112 -1.48 -3.80 -14.64
CA LEU A 112 -2.08 -4.72 -13.68
C LEU A 112 -1.70 -4.37 -12.23
N ALA A 113 -0.44 -4.01 -11.96
CA ALA A 113 0.00 -3.62 -10.63
C ALA A 113 -0.78 -2.40 -10.11
N LYS A 114 -1.08 -1.41 -10.97
CA LYS A 114 -1.91 -0.24 -10.59
C LYS A 114 -3.33 -0.64 -10.21
N GLU A 115 -3.94 -1.51 -11.01
CA GLU A 115 -5.32 -1.98 -10.78
C GLU A 115 -5.41 -2.78 -9.48
N ARG A 116 -4.44 -3.69 -9.25
CA ARG A 116 -4.31 -4.43 -7.99
C ARG A 116 -4.08 -3.51 -6.81
N LEU A 117 -3.19 -2.52 -6.92
CA LEU A 117 -2.91 -1.58 -5.85
C LEU A 117 -4.16 -0.76 -5.43
N LEU A 118 -4.99 -0.35 -6.40
CA LEU A 118 -6.28 0.28 -6.12
C LEU A 118 -7.25 -0.69 -5.46
N SER A 119 -7.27 -1.94 -5.89
CA SER A 119 -8.08 -2.99 -5.27
C SER A 119 -7.67 -3.23 -3.80
N VAL A 120 -6.36 -3.29 -3.52
CA VAL A 120 -5.81 -3.42 -2.16
C VAL A 120 -6.25 -2.26 -1.28
N GLU A 121 -6.18 -1.02 -1.77
CA GLU A 121 -6.62 0.13 -0.99
C GLU A 121 -8.11 0.07 -0.67
N MET A 122 -8.95 -0.29 -1.65
CA MET A 122 -10.40 -0.43 -1.44
C MET A 122 -10.73 -1.61 -0.51
N ALA A 123 -9.89 -2.63 -0.50
CA ALA A 123 -9.99 -3.80 0.35
C ALA A 123 -9.73 -3.50 1.82
N ILE A 124 -8.79 -2.60 2.12
CA ILE A 124 -8.41 -2.27 3.50
C ILE A 124 -9.52 -1.45 4.16
N GLU A 125 -9.95 -1.86 5.36
CA GLU A 125 -10.90 -1.03 6.11
C GLU A 125 -10.27 0.30 6.53
N ARG A 126 -11.02 1.40 6.40
CA ARG A 126 -10.52 2.77 6.68
C ARG A 126 -9.93 2.94 8.09
N ARG A 127 -10.38 2.15 9.08
CA ARG A 127 -9.86 2.19 10.46
C ARG A 127 -8.40 1.74 10.59
N TYR A 128 -7.90 1.06 9.57
CA TYR A 128 -6.53 0.55 9.45
C TYR A 128 -5.62 1.42 8.58
N LEU A 129 -6.14 2.49 7.99
CA LEU A 129 -5.31 3.49 7.33
C LEU A 129 -4.97 4.60 8.33
N LYS A 130 -3.69 4.94 8.40
CA LYS A 130 -3.17 6.12 9.12
C LYS A 130 -2.75 7.19 8.12
N ALA A 131 -2.52 8.41 8.61
CA ALA A 131 -2.00 9.49 7.77
C ALA A 131 -0.75 9.05 6.98
N PRO A 132 -0.59 9.47 5.72
CA PRO A 132 -1.41 10.46 5.01
C PRO A 132 -2.73 9.94 4.43
N LEU A 133 -2.92 8.63 4.27
CA LEU A 133 -4.08 8.07 3.55
C LEU A 133 -5.33 7.88 4.42
N GLY A 134 -5.14 7.71 5.73
CA GLY A 134 -6.21 7.64 6.72
C GLY A 134 -6.36 8.93 7.54
N GLN A 135 -7.20 8.87 8.58
CA GLN A 135 -7.42 10.00 9.47
C GLN A 135 -6.16 10.32 10.29
N SER A 136 -5.84 11.59 10.43
CA SER A 136 -4.80 12.04 11.35
C SER A 136 -5.25 11.90 12.80
N LYS A 137 -4.33 11.66 13.73
CA LYS A 137 -4.62 11.72 15.18
C LYS A 137 -5.22 13.07 15.58
N GLY A 138 -4.85 14.15 14.87
CA GLY A 138 -5.42 15.49 15.08
C GLY A 138 -6.89 15.60 14.63
N ASP A 139 -7.27 14.92 13.56
CA ASP A 139 -8.64 14.95 13.03
C ASP A 139 -9.61 14.22 13.97
N LEU A 140 -9.20 13.12 14.59
CA LEU A 140 -10.01 12.43 15.59
C LEU A 140 -10.30 13.33 16.80
N VAL A 141 -9.30 14.04 17.30
CA VAL A 141 -9.47 14.96 18.44
C VAL A 141 -10.41 16.10 18.05
N LEU A 142 -10.25 16.66 16.85
CA LEU A 142 -11.11 17.74 16.37
C LEU A 142 -12.56 17.29 16.14
N SER A 143 -12.79 16.10 15.55
CA SER A 143 -14.14 15.56 15.38
C SER A 143 -14.83 15.27 16.72
N VAL A 144 -14.09 14.74 17.70
CA VAL A 144 -14.63 14.51 19.06
C VAL A 144 -14.97 15.84 19.76
N LEU A 145 -14.14 16.87 19.64
CA LEU A 145 -14.38 18.18 20.24
C LEU A 145 -15.49 18.97 19.53
N SER A 146 -15.58 18.84 18.22
CA SER A 146 -16.57 19.54 17.39
C SER A 146 -17.96 18.90 17.45
N GLY A 147 -18.11 17.71 18.05
CA GLY A 147 -19.35 16.93 17.99
C GLY A 147 -19.75 16.54 16.56
N SER A 148 -18.86 16.74 15.58
CA SER A 148 -19.10 16.36 14.19
C SER A 148 -18.90 14.86 14.06
N CYS A 149 -19.84 14.20 13.39
CA CYS A 149 -19.60 12.81 12.98
C CYS A 149 -18.32 12.77 12.13
N PRO A 150 -17.47 11.73 12.24
CA PRO A 150 -16.39 11.56 11.29
C PRO A 150 -17.04 11.55 9.91
N SER A 151 -16.74 12.57 9.11
CA SER A 151 -17.31 12.74 7.77
C SER A 151 -17.13 11.43 7.01
N SER A 152 -18.22 10.89 6.45
CA SER A 152 -18.22 9.65 5.67
C SER A 152 -17.33 9.72 4.42
N GLU A 153 -16.90 10.92 4.05
CA GLU A 153 -16.05 11.20 2.91
C GLU A 153 -14.58 10.82 3.16
N PRO A 154 -13.91 10.24 2.14
CA PRO A 154 -12.50 9.90 2.23
C PRO A 154 -11.61 11.15 2.35
N PRO A 155 -10.45 11.06 3.04
CA PRO A 155 -9.49 12.16 3.09
C PRO A 155 -9.06 12.63 1.70
N LYS A 156 -8.88 13.94 1.52
CA LYS A 156 -8.40 14.51 0.24
C LYS A 156 -7.07 13.90 -0.22
N ALA A 157 -6.18 13.58 0.72
CA ALA A 157 -4.92 12.91 0.44
C ALA A 157 -5.13 11.52 -0.19
N LEU A 158 -6.15 10.77 0.26
CA LEU A 158 -6.51 9.48 -0.31
C LEU A 158 -7.03 9.61 -1.74
N LEU A 159 -7.89 10.60 -2.00
CA LEU A 159 -8.38 10.88 -3.35
C LEU A 159 -7.23 11.26 -4.30
N THR A 160 -6.31 12.08 -3.81
CA THR A 160 -5.11 12.48 -4.56
C THR A 160 -4.21 11.29 -4.86
N TRP A 161 -4.01 10.40 -3.88
CA TRP A 161 -3.25 9.16 -4.07
C TRP A 161 -3.92 8.24 -5.11
N ARG A 162 -5.24 8.04 -5.05
CA ARG A 162 -5.97 7.23 -6.04
C ARG A 162 -5.79 7.76 -7.46
N GLU A 163 -5.86 9.07 -7.64
CA GLU A 163 -5.65 9.70 -8.94
C GLU A 163 -4.19 9.57 -9.41
N ALA A 164 -3.22 9.69 -8.49
CA ALA A 164 -1.82 9.46 -8.80
C ALA A 164 -1.55 8.01 -9.26
N VAL A 165 -2.14 7.02 -8.58
CA VAL A 165 -2.02 5.60 -8.97
C VAL A 165 -2.56 5.39 -10.38
N LYS A 166 -3.74 5.95 -10.71
CA LYS A 166 -4.32 5.83 -12.06
C LYS A 166 -3.42 6.38 -13.17
N ARG A 167 -2.66 7.44 -12.89
CA ARG A 167 -1.76 8.12 -13.83
C ARG A 167 -0.36 7.53 -13.91
N CYS A 168 -0.03 6.50 -13.12
CA CYS A 168 1.29 5.88 -13.20
C CYS A 168 1.49 5.19 -14.57
N GLU A 169 2.66 5.35 -15.17
CA GLU A 169 3.05 4.74 -16.45
C GLU A 169 4.35 3.94 -16.33
N THR A 170 5.04 4.05 -15.19
CA THR A 170 6.35 3.42 -14.96
C THR A 170 6.39 2.67 -13.62
N ALA A 171 7.27 1.68 -13.52
CA ALA A 171 7.54 0.95 -12.27
C ALA A 171 7.87 1.88 -11.11
N ALA A 172 8.66 2.93 -11.35
CA ALA A 172 9.05 3.88 -10.32
C ALA A 172 7.84 4.63 -9.73
N GLN A 173 6.92 5.09 -10.57
CA GLN A 173 5.72 5.80 -10.12
C GLN A 173 4.79 4.87 -9.31
N VAL A 174 4.57 3.65 -9.79
CA VAL A 174 3.78 2.64 -9.07
C VAL A 174 4.44 2.27 -7.75
N SER A 175 5.76 2.08 -7.74
CA SER A 175 6.53 1.80 -6.52
C SER A 175 6.41 2.92 -5.49
N MET A 176 6.48 4.19 -5.90
CA MET A 176 6.25 5.31 -4.98
C MET A 176 4.85 5.26 -4.37
N CYS A 177 3.82 5.02 -5.19
CA CYS A 177 2.45 4.91 -4.69
C CYS A 177 2.24 3.70 -3.78
N PHE A 178 2.85 2.56 -4.12
CA PHE A 178 2.87 1.34 -3.31
C PHE A 178 3.45 1.63 -1.92
N ASN A 179 4.61 2.27 -1.86
CA ASN A 179 5.27 2.62 -0.60
C ASN A 179 4.40 3.54 0.26
N VAL A 180 3.70 4.51 -0.36
CA VAL A 180 2.76 5.37 0.38
C VAL A 180 1.62 4.55 0.97
N LEU A 181 1.04 3.61 0.24
CA LEU A 181 -0.01 2.74 0.79
C LEU A 181 0.54 1.85 1.90
N GLU A 182 1.59 1.08 1.63
CA GLU A 182 2.19 0.13 2.57
C GLU A 182 2.56 0.80 3.91
N THR A 183 3.18 1.97 3.85
CA THR A 183 3.56 2.72 5.06
C THR A 183 2.37 3.35 5.76
N SER A 184 1.27 3.62 5.05
CA SER A 184 0.01 4.14 5.60
C SER A 184 -0.89 3.05 6.20
N VAL A 185 -0.56 1.78 6.04
CA VAL A 185 -1.28 0.70 6.73
C VAL A 185 -0.81 0.63 8.19
N ALA A 186 -1.76 0.55 9.11
CA ALA A 186 -1.54 0.41 10.56
C ALA A 186 -1.29 -1.06 10.92
N TRP A 187 -0.16 -1.62 10.44
CA TRP A 187 0.24 -3.01 10.67
C TRP A 187 0.42 -3.40 12.15
N ASP A 188 0.45 -2.44 13.07
CA ASP A 188 0.44 -2.63 14.51
C ASP A 188 -0.93 -3.11 15.04
N LYS A 189 -2.00 -2.86 14.30
CA LYS A 189 -3.37 -3.28 14.63
C LYS A 189 -3.78 -4.62 14.00
N SER A 190 -2.84 -5.35 13.40
CA SER A 190 -3.16 -6.65 12.81
C SER A 190 -3.58 -7.66 13.88
N ILE A 191 -4.43 -8.63 13.51
CA ILE A 191 -4.80 -9.75 14.39
C ILE A 191 -3.55 -10.50 14.90
N MET A 192 -2.52 -10.60 14.05
CA MET A 192 -1.24 -11.26 14.35
C MET A 192 -0.41 -10.54 15.43
N LYS A 193 -0.78 -9.32 15.81
CA LYS A 193 -0.15 -8.55 16.90
C LYS A 193 -1.10 -8.28 18.07
N ALA A 194 -2.28 -8.92 18.06
CA ALA A 194 -3.23 -8.77 19.13
C ALA A 194 -2.67 -9.35 20.44
N SER A 195 -2.92 -8.64 21.54
CA SER A 195 -2.57 -9.08 22.88
C SER A 195 -3.72 -8.81 23.83
N CYS A 196 -3.84 -9.67 24.84
CA CYS A 196 -4.88 -9.50 25.85
C CYS A 196 -4.66 -8.24 26.67
N GLN A 197 -5.70 -7.42 26.81
CA GLN A 197 -5.62 -6.19 27.61
C GLN A 197 -5.47 -6.42 29.13
N PHE A 198 -5.68 -7.63 29.62
CA PHE A 198 -5.56 -7.96 31.05
C PHE A 198 -4.19 -8.53 31.43
N CYS A 199 -3.68 -9.48 30.64
CA CYS A 199 -2.40 -10.14 30.92
C CYS A 199 -1.25 -9.66 30.03
N HIS A 200 -1.54 -8.84 29.01
CA HIS A 200 -0.58 -8.33 28.03
C HIS A 200 0.19 -9.40 27.23
N SER A 201 -0.29 -10.65 27.25
CA SER A 201 0.23 -11.74 26.44
C SER A 201 -0.63 -11.96 25.17
N GLY A 202 0.03 -12.36 24.08
CA GLY A 202 -0.60 -12.86 22.85
C GLY A 202 -0.70 -14.39 22.79
N ASP A 203 -0.25 -15.11 23.82
CA ASP A 203 -0.31 -16.57 23.87
C ASP A 203 -1.76 -17.08 23.85
N LYS A 204 -2.00 -18.33 23.45
CA LYS A 204 -3.36 -18.93 23.36
C LYS A 204 -4.31 -18.10 22.49
N GLU A 205 -3.87 -17.87 21.25
CA GLU A 205 -4.60 -17.12 20.23
C GLU A 205 -6.00 -17.71 19.96
N ASP A 206 -6.15 -19.03 20.11
CA ASP A 206 -7.42 -19.77 19.99
C ASP A 206 -8.49 -19.35 21.00
N GLN A 207 -8.08 -18.70 22.09
CA GLN A 207 -8.94 -18.23 23.19
C GLN A 207 -8.95 -16.70 23.32
N LEU A 208 -8.34 -15.99 22.37
CA LEU A 208 -8.24 -14.54 22.36
C LEU A 208 -9.38 -13.93 21.53
N LEU A 209 -10.31 -13.23 22.19
CA LEU A 209 -11.38 -12.50 21.54
C LEU A 209 -10.91 -11.12 21.09
N LEU A 210 -11.30 -10.72 19.88
CA LEU A 210 -11.17 -9.34 19.42
C LEU A 210 -12.52 -8.62 19.53
N CYS A 211 -12.49 -7.38 20.01
CA CYS A 211 -13.67 -6.51 19.99
C CYS A 211 -13.94 -5.97 18.58
N ASP A 212 -15.09 -6.26 17.98
CA ASP A 212 -15.48 -5.77 16.63
C ASP A 212 -15.53 -4.22 16.53
N GLY A 213 -15.60 -3.53 17.67
CA GLY A 213 -15.61 -2.06 17.72
C GLY A 213 -14.24 -1.40 17.87
N CYS A 214 -13.19 -2.10 18.32
CA CYS A 214 -11.90 -1.47 18.63
C CYS A 214 -10.65 -2.35 18.49
N ASP A 215 -10.81 -3.62 18.08
CA ASP A 215 -9.75 -4.60 17.83
C ASP A 215 -8.86 -4.93 19.05
N LYS A 216 -9.27 -4.48 20.25
CA LYS A 216 -8.59 -4.87 21.49
C LYS A 216 -8.84 -6.36 21.79
N GLY A 217 -7.77 -7.07 22.12
CA GLY A 217 -7.78 -8.49 22.45
C GLY A 217 -8.11 -8.78 23.92
N TYR A 218 -8.87 -9.85 24.19
CA TYR A 218 -9.19 -10.30 25.54
C TYR A 218 -9.30 -11.83 25.59
N HIS A 219 -8.53 -12.49 26.44
CA HIS A 219 -8.72 -13.93 26.67
C HIS A 219 -10.01 -14.20 27.41
N ILE A 220 -10.76 -15.23 27.00
CA ILE A 220 -12.00 -15.67 27.68
C ILE A 220 -11.79 -15.98 29.17
N TYR A 221 -10.62 -16.50 29.54
CA TYR A 221 -10.28 -16.86 30.91
C TYR A 221 -9.76 -15.68 31.76
N CYS A 222 -9.41 -14.54 31.15
CA CYS A 222 -8.95 -13.37 31.88
C CYS A 222 -10.09 -12.51 32.44
N PHE A 223 -11.33 -12.74 32.01
CA PHE A 223 -12.50 -12.04 32.54
C PHE A 223 -12.81 -12.45 33.99
N ARG A 224 -13.56 -11.59 34.70
CA ARG A 224 -14.09 -11.88 36.04
C ARG A 224 -15.60 -11.55 36.09
N PRO A 225 -16.48 -12.58 36.15
CA PRO A 225 -16.18 -14.01 36.06
C PRO A 225 -15.59 -14.42 34.68
N PRO A 226 -14.82 -15.53 34.59
CA PRO A 226 -14.33 -16.07 33.32
C PRO A 226 -15.48 -16.42 32.37
N MET A 227 -15.25 -16.30 31.06
CA MET A 227 -16.19 -16.79 30.06
C MET A 227 -15.91 -18.26 29.73
N ASP A 228 -16.97 -19.06 29.67
CA ASP A 228 -16.87 -20.50 29.41
C ASP A 228 -16.57 -20.81 27.94
N ASN A 229 -17.13 -20.00 27.02
CA ASN A 229 -16.98 -20.20 25.57
C ASN A 229 -16.84 -18.87 24.84
N ILE A 230 -16.26 -18.92 23.64
CA ILE A 230 -16.26 -17.81 22.68
C ILE A 230 -17.72 -17.59 22.22
N PRO A 231 -18.27 -16.37 22.32
CA PRO A 231 -19.63 -16.09 21.89
C PRO A 231 -19.77 -16.19 20.36
N ASP A 232 -20.91 -16.67 19.90
CA ASP A 232 -21.25 -16.66 18.47
C ASP A 232 -21.62 -15.25 18.00
N GLY A 233 -21.03 -14.80 16.89
CA GLY A 233 -21.30 -13.51 16.27
C GLY A 233 -20.43 -12.36 16.76
N ASP A 234 -20.89 -11.13 16.59
CA ASP A 234 -20.11 -9.92 16.93
C ASP A 234 -20.02 -9.73 18.46
N TRP A 235 -18.81 -9.43 18.95
CA TRP A 235 -18.55 -9.17 20.36
C TRP A 235 -17.95 -7.79 20.60
N PHE A 236 -18.47 -7.09 21.61
CA PHE A 236 -18.04 -5.73 21.96
C PHE A 236 -17.53 -5.66 23.40
N CYS A 237 -16.34 -5.09 23.59
CA CYS A 237 -15.78 -4.85 24.92
C CYS A 237 -16.60 -3.79 25.70
N TYR A 238 -16.38 -3.72 27.01
CA TYR A 238 -17.14 -2.81 27.89
C TYR A 238 -17.02 -1.34 27.45
N GLU A 239 -15.84 -0.92 26.97
CA GLU A 239 -15.62 0.45 26.50
C GLU A 239 -16.48 0.77 25.27
N CYS A 240 -16.56 -0.16 24.31
CA CYS A 240 -17.37 0.01 23.10
C CYS A 240 -18.86 -0.01 23.41
N ARG A 241 -19.30 -0.92 24.31
CA ARG A 241 -20.70 -0.99 24.76
C ARG A 241 -21.14 0.31 25.44
N ASN A 242 -20.30 0.88 26.32
CA ASN A 242 -20.62 2.13 27.02
C ASN A 242 -20.62 3.35 26.10
N LYS A 243 -19.77 3.39 25.07
CA LYS A 243 -19.80 4.47 24.06
C LYS A 243 -21.10 4.45 23.24
N ALA A 244 -21.65 3.27 22.96
CA ALA A 244 -22.90 3.14 22.22
C ALA A 244 -24.11 3.62 23.05
N THR A 245 -24.13 3.37 24.36
CA THR A 245 -25.21 3.83 25.25
C THR A 245 -25.19 5.35 25.48
N ILE A 246 -24.00 5.97 25.52
CA ILE A 246 -23.87 7.43 25.66
C ILE A 246 -24.38 8.17 24.41
N LYS A 247 -24.21 7.61 23.21
CA LYS A 247 -24.71 8.21 21.95
C LYS A 247 -26.23 8.18 21.79
N MET A 248 -26.95 7.42 22.63
CA MET A 248 -28.41 7.30 22.59
C MET A 248 -29.13 8.13 23.66
N LEU A 249 -28.41 8.94 24.43
CA LEU A 249 -29.02 9.92 25.33
C LEU A 249 -29.32 11.22 24.54
N PRO A 250 -30.59 11.67 24.50
CA PRO A 250 -31.03 12.84 23.74
C PRO A 250 -30.47 14.16 24.28
#